data_AF-F9WSJ8-F1
#
_entry.id   AF-F9WSJ8-F1
#
_cell.length_a   1.000
_cell.length_b   1.000
_cell.length_c   1.000
_cell.angle_alpha   90.00
_cell.angle_beta   90.00
_cell.angle_gamma   90.00
#
_symmetry.space_group_name_H-M   'P 1'
#
loop_
_entity.id
_entity.type
_entity.pdbx_description
1 polymer ?
#
loop_
_entity_poly.entity_id
_entity_poly.type
_entity_poly.pdbx_seq_one_letter_code
_entity_poly.pdbx_strand_id
1 'polypeptide(L)'
;MKKPSTSQCTFQPATEAETDVALRELSSGTAPGDDGIHFEEPKRLGRVSRRCILRLFNHSLCAGHVPAKWRQGIVVPMLKPNEPQSGMASFRPVALTRTLCKPMERIVARRVEDSIEDKLKPQQKRFRPGQSTLDTLMQVTRHVRRRKDGEKTAVKFTDSARPFDSMVRACIVKGVLSFCVAKPQVAWTAGFLKGHAAKVRVNKVLSEKIGLTRGVPQVSALGPVPFIVTVDSLSKRLNCIPVLQDGFFADGRTMVSTSADLSEIQRTIQQGLGCSTRCSSECYVEVSAVETEYKPFGAQATKLLSLKAGEDAHHMLGRAPKLLGLAVQPHARAAKHVMCMKAQPGTRPLQLSAVAAPKRGPNREQLRAFCLALV
;
A
#
# COMPACT_ATOMS: atom_id res chain seq x y z
N MET A 1 -11.20 3.67 26.43
CA MET A 1 -12.62 3.45 26.11
C MET A 1 -12.90 4.06 24.74
N LYS A 2 -13.17 3.25 23.71
CA LYS A 2 -13.65 3.76 22.41
C LYS A 2 -15.14 4.10 22.56
N LYS A 3 -15.53 5.34 22.25
CA LYS A 3 -16.94 5.73 22.20
C LYS A 3 -17.61 5.02 21.00
N PRO A 4 -18.81 4.46 21.16
CA PRO A 4 -19.56 3.88 20.03
C PRO A 4 -19.96 5.01 19.07
N SER A 5 -19.56 4.89 17.80
CA SER A 5 -19.71 5.93 16.76
C SER A 5 -20.99 5.73 15.94
N THR A 6 -22.16 5.93 16.55
CA THR A 6 -23.46 6.03 15.85
C THR A 6 -23.86 7.47 15.51
N SER A 7 -22.93 8.43 15.59
CA SER A 7 -23.16 9.80 15.16
C SER A 7 -23.04 9.91 13.64
N GLN A 8 -24.08 10.42 12.97
CA GLN A 8 -23.96 10.99 11.63
C GLN A 8 -22.68 11.86 11.58
N CYS A 9 -21.82 11.65 10.57
CA CYS A 9 -20.59 12.42 10.38
C CYS A 9 -20.95 13.89 10.10
N THR A 10 -21.14 14.64 11.18
CA THR A 10 -21.42 16.07 11.12
C THR A 10 -20.11 16.76 10.73
N PHE A 11 -20.14 17.55 9.67
CA PHE A 11 -18.96 18.27 9.23
C PHE A 11 -18.46 19.22 10.32
N GLN A 12 -17.15 19.20 10.56
CA GLN A 12 -16.48 20.13 11.46
C GLN A 12 -15.33 20.82 10.71
N PRO A 13 -15.07 22.12 10.91
CA PRO A 13 -13.86 22.77 10.40
C PRO A 13 -12.58 22.11 10.94
N ALA A 14 -11.48 22.20 10.20
CA ALA A 14 -10.15 21.90 10.72
C ALA A 14 -9.80 22.81 11.91
N THR A 15 -9.11 22.23 12.88
CA THR A 15 -8.62 22.91 14.07
C THR A 15 -7.18 23.38 13.90
N GLU A 16 -6.74 24.31 14.75
CA GLU A 16 -5.32 24.71 14.83
C GLU A 16 -4.43 23.51 15.17
N ALA A 17 -4.86 22.66 16.10
CA ALA A 17 -4.13 21.47 16.50
C ALA A 17 -3.93 20.47 15.34
N GLU A 18 -5.00 20.16 14.60
CA GLU A 18 -4.89 19.28 13.42
C GLU A 18 -3.93 19.85 12.37
N THR A 19 -4.02 21.16 12.13
CA THR A 19 -3.16 21.86 11.17
C THR A 19 -1.69 21.83 11.61
N ASP A 20 -1.43 22.11 12.88
CA ASP A 20 -0.09 22.09 13.44
C ASP A 20 0.54 20.70 13.40
N VAL A 21 -0.23 19.66 13.72
CA VAL A 21 0.23 18.27 13.60
C VAL A 21 0.54 17.96 12.14
N ALA A 22 -0.37 18.30 11.21
CA ALA A 22 -0.17 18.02 9.79
C ALA A 22 1.07 18.72 9.21
N LEU A 23 1.38 19.95 9.65
CA LEU A 23 2.59 20.67 9.25
C LEU A 23 3.86 20.05 9.83
N ARG A 24 3.85 19.68 11.12
CA ARG A 24 5.02 19.06 11.78
C ARG A 24 5.46 17.75 11.13
N GLU A 25 4.49 16.95 10.68
CA GLU A 25 4.72 15.65 10.05
C GLU A 25 5.13 15.71 8.58
N LEU A 26 5.32 16.90 7.99
CA LEU A 26 5.92 16.99 6.67
C LEU A 26 7.33 16.37 6.71
N SER A 27 7.72 15.62 5.68
CA SER A 27 9.04 14.98 5.65
C SER A 27 10.12 16.03 5.38
N SER A 28 11.12 16.12 6.26
CA SER A 28 12.30 16.95 6.01
C SER A 28 13.24 16.25 5.01
N GLY A 29 14.01 17.01 4.24
CA GLY A 29 14.97 16.52 3.26
C GLY A 29 14.36 15.97 1.97
N THR A 30 13.05 16.15 1.76
CA THR A 30 12.38 15.72 0.52
C THR A 30 12.29 16.85 -0.49
N ALA A 31 12.34 16.52 -1.78
CA ALA A 31 12.27 17.49 -2.86
C ALA A 31 10.94 18.28 -2.84
N PRO A 32 10.96 19.62 -3.02
CA PRO A 32 9.77 20.45 -3.06
C PRO A 32 8.94 20.21 -4.32
N GLY A 33 7.70 20.71 -4.29
CA GLY A 33 6.83 20.76 -5.47
C GLY A 33 7.28 21.82 -6.48
N ASP A 34 6.40 22.13 -7.43
CA ASP A 34 6.60 23.19 -8.42
C ASP A 34 6.52 24.62 -7.83
N ASP A 35 6.20 24.75 -6.54
CA ASP A 35 6.21 26.01 -5.80
C ASP A 35 7.60 26.37 -5.24
N GLY A 36 8.56 25.43 -5.24
CA GLY A 36 9.92 25.66 -4.76
C GLY A 36 10.04 25.83 -3.24
N ILE A 37 8.96 25.61 -2.48
CA ILE A 37 8.93 25.80 -1.03
C ILE A 37 9.35 24.49 -0.36
N HIS A 38 10.41 24.50 0.43
CA HIS A 38 10.85 23.31 1.15
C HIS A 38 9.90 22.95 2.29
N PHE A 39 9.74 21.65 2.58
CA PHE A 39 8.82 21.15 3.60
C PHE A 39 9.19 21.57 5.05
N GLU A 40 10.42 22.04 5.26
CA GLU A 40 10.91 22.64 6.49
C GLU A 40 10.38 24.04 6.74
N GLU A 41 10.11 24.82 5.68
CA GLU A 41 9.70 26.21 5.80
C GLU A 41 8.33 26.33 6.48
N PRO A 42 7.27 25.58 6.10
CA PRO A 42 5.99 25.62 6.78
C PRO A 42 6.07 25.27 8.27
N LYS A 43 7.05 24.45 8.68
CA LYS A 43 7.25 24.08 10.09
C LYS A 43 7.74 25.26 10.93
N ARG A 44 8.52 26.16 10.33
CA ARG A 44 9.12 27.33 10.99
C ARG A 44 8.21 28.56 11.01
N LEU A 45 7.06 28.50 10.33
CA LEU A 45 6.10 29.60 10.29
C LEU A 45 5.58 29.95 11.68
N GLY A 46 5.49 31.26 11.94
CA GLY A 46 4.89 31.81 13.16
C GLY A 46 3.37 31.67 13.22
N ARG A 47 2.80 32.03 14.36
CA ARG A 47 1.36 31.87 14.67
C ARG A 47 0.44 32.53 13.63
N VAL A 48 0.78 33.74 13.17
CA VAL A 48 -0.04 34.48 12.19
C VAL A 48 -0.15 33.70 10.89
N SER A 49 0.97 33.25 10.32
CA SER A 49 1.00 32.50 9.07
C SER A 49 0.27 31.16 9.19
N ARG A 50 0.41 30.45 10.32
CA ARG A 50 -0.33 29.20 10.59
C ARG A 50 -1.85 29.43 10.62
N ARG A 51 -2.29 30.54 11.21
CA ARG A 51 -3.72 30.92 11.22
C ARG A 51 -4.24 31.24 9.81
N CYS A 52 -3.42 31.86 8.96
CA CYS A 52 -3.75 32.08 7.55
C CYS A 52 -3.88 30.75 6.78
N ILE A 53 -2.95 29.81 7.01
CA ILE A 53 -3.02 28.45 6.42
C ILE A 53 -4.29 27.74 6.88
N LEU A 54 -4.62 27.79 8.17
CA LEU A 54 -5.85 27.20 8.70
C LEU A 54 -7.10 27.78 8.02
N ARG A 55 -7.18 29.10 7.85
CA ARG A 55 -8.30 29.76 7.15
C ARG A 55 -8.41 29.28 5.71
N LEU A 56 -7.28 29.16 5.00
CA LEU A 56 -7.23 28.61 3.64
C LEU A 56 -7.74 27.16 3.59
N PHE A 57 -7.28 26.30 4.51
CA PHE A 57 -7.70 24.91 4.60
C PHE A 57 -9.19 24.78 4.89
N ASN A 58 -9.70 25.55 5.84
CA ASN A 58 -11.12 25.56 6.17
C ASN A 58 -11.98 26.06 5.01
N HIS A 59 -11.56 27.12 4.32
CA HIS A 59 -12.28 27.59 3.14
C HIS A 59 -12.34 26.52 2.05
N SER A 60 -11.20 25.90 1.72
CA SER A 60 -11.12 24.82 0.74
C SER A 60 -11.97 23.61 1.14
N LEU A 61 -11.92 23.20 2.40
CA LEU A 61 -12.63 22.03 2.91
C LEU A 61 -14.14 22.25 2.98
N CYS A 62 -14.59 23.39 3.52
CA CYS A 62 -16.01 23.72 3.63
C CYS A 62 -16.67 23.81 2.25
N ALA A 63 -15.97 24.41 1.28
CA ALA A 63 -16.43 24.47 -0.11
C ALA A 63 -16.32 23.12 -0.84
N GLY A 64 -15.62 22.13 -0.28
CA GLY A 64 -15.32 20.88 -0.97
C GLY A 64 -14.47 21.06 -2.22
N HIS A 65 -13.73 22.17 -2.34
CA HIS A 65 -13.02 22.55 -3.55
C HIS A 65 -11.50 22.54 -3.34
N VAL A 66 -10.80 21.83 -4.21
CA VAL A 66 -9.33 21.77 -4.23
C VAL A 66 -8.79 22.89 -5.12
N PRO A 67 -7.96 23.81 -4.58
CA PRO A 67 -7.28 24.83 -5.35
C PRO A 67 -6.66 24.29 -6.65
N ALA A 68 -6.86 24.99 -7.76
CA ALA A 68 -6.38 24.54 -9.07
C ALA A 68 -4.86 24.27 -9.11
N LYS A 69 -4.09 25.05 -8.33
CA LYS A 69 -2.64 24.88 -8.16
C LYS A 69 -2.28 23.57 -7.45
N TRP A 70 -3.11 23.06 -6.54
CA TRP A 70 -2.85 21.80 -5.82
C TRP A 70 -3.15 20.57 -6.66
N ARG A 71 -3.85 20.72 -7.78
CA ARG A 71 -4.13 19.65 -8.76
C ARG A 71 -3.04 19.55 -9.84
N GLN A 72 -1.90 20.20 -9.62
CA GLN A 72 -0.74 20.19 -10.50
C GLN A 72 0.45 19.61 -9.74
N GLY A 73 1.24 18.78 -10.41
CA GLY A 73 2.42 18.18 -9.80
C GLY A 73 3.50 17.85 -10.82
N ILE A 74 4.68 17.51 -10.31
CA ILE A 74 5.81 17.05 -11.10
C ILE A 74 6.01 15.56 -10.85
N VAL A 75 6.00 14.75 -11.90
CA VAL A 75 6.33 13.32 -11.81
C VAL A 75 7.80 13.13 -12.10
N VAL A 76 8.53 12.53 -11.16
CA VAL A 76 9.94 12.19 -11.31
C VAL A 76 10.06 10.66 -11.38
N PRO A 77 10.54 10.09 -12.50
CA PRO A 77 10.79 8.66 -12.57
C PRO A 77 12.00 8.31 -11.72
N MET A 78 11.80 7.45 -10.72
CA MET A 78 12.84 6.97 -9.82
C MET A 78 13.15 5.51 -10.14
N LEU A 79 14.42 5.19 -10.35
CA LEU A 79 14.86 3.81 -10.59
C LEU A 79 14.58 2.95 -9.36
N LYS A 80 14.01 1.76 -9.57
CA LYS A 80 13.85 0.74 -8.54
C LYS A 80 15.23 0.22 -8.13
N PRO A 81 15.45 -0.09 -6.84
CA PRO A 81 16.73 -0.66 -6.40
C PRO A 81 17.06 -1.95 -7.16
N ASN A 82 18.30 -2.09 -7.60
CA ASN A 82 18.84 -3.30 -8.25
C ASN A 82 18.19 -3.70 -9.59
N GLU A 83 17.43 -2.80 -10.23
CA GLU A 83 16.85 -3.04 -11.55
C GLU A 83 17.69 -2.35 -12.65
N PRO A 84 17.79 -2.94 -13.85
CA PRO A 84 18.54 -2.35 -14.96
C PRO A 84 17.83 -1.10 -15.48
N GLN A 85 18.60 -0.08 -15.88
CA GLN A 85 18.08 1.18 -16.43
C GLN A 85 17.49 1.05 -17.84
N SER A 86 17.54 -0.14 -18.45
CA SER A 86 17.14 -0.39 -19.84
C SER A 86 15.62 -0.39 -20.08
N GLY A 87 14.81 -0.60 -19.03
CA GLY A 87 13.36 -0.74 -19.16
C GLY A 87 12.55 0.33 -18.40
N MET A 88 11.47 0.81 -19.01
CA MET A 88 10.49 1.70 -18.34
C MET A 88 9.88 1.06 -17.08
N ALA A 89 9.75 -0.28 -17.04
CA ALA A 89 9.24 -1.03 -15.90
C ALA A 89 10.15 -0.96 -14.66
N SER A 90 11.43 -0.62 -14.85
CA SER A 90 12.41 -0.44 -13.78
C SER A 90 12.24 0.89 -13.05
N PHE A 91 11.45 1.82 -13.57
CA PHE A 91 11.19 3.10 -12.93
C PHE A 91 9.83 3.10 -12.22
N ARG A 92 9.75 3.81 -11.11
CA ARG A 92 8.49 4.16 -10.44
C ARG A 92 8.26 5.68 -10.52
N PRO A 93 7.06 6.14 -10.91
CA PRO A 93 6.77 7.56 -10.97
C PRO A 93 6.53 8.13 -9.56
N VAL A 94 7.36 9.04 -9.08
CA VAL A 94 7.13 9.76 -7.81
C VAL A 94 6.47 11.10 -8.11
N ALA A 95 5.28 11.34 -7.55
CA ALA A 95 4.59 12.61 -7.72
C ALA A 95 5.00 13.61 -6.62
N LEU A 96 5.55 14.75 -7.04
CA LEU A 96 5.82 15.90 -6.19
C LEU A 96 4.61 16.83 -6.25
N THR A 97 3.87 16.89 -5.14
CA THR A 97 2.75 17.83 -4.95
C THR A 97 3.23 19.09 -4.26
N ARG A 98 2.45 20.17 -4.37
CA ARG A 98 2.74 21.44 -3.71
C ARG A 98 2.78 21.31 -2.19
N THR A 99 3.59 22.15 -1.56
CA THR A 99 3.96 22.00 -0.15
C THR A 99 2.78 22.11 0.81
N LEU A 100 1.81 23.00 0.53
CA LEU A 100 0.57 23.13 1.33
C LEU A 100 -0.52 22.12 0.95
N CYS A 101 -0.41 21.44 -0.19
CA CYS A 101 -1.35 20.39 -0.58
C CYS A 101 -1.21 19.17 0.36
N LYS A 102 0.04 18.77 0.63
CA LYS A 102 0.35 17.58 1.44
C LYS A 102 -0.20 17.59 2.89
N PRO A 103 -0.09 18.68 3.68
CA PRO A 103 -0.74 18.75 5.00
C PRO A 103 -2.27 18.74 4.89
N MET A 104 -2.84 19.36 3.87
CA MET A 104 -4.29 19.34 3.66
C MET A 104 -4.79 17.93 3.31
N GLU A 105 -4.12 17.24 2.38
CA GLU A 105 -4.37 15.83 2.06
C GLU A 105 -4.36 14.97 3.32
N ARG A 106 -3.40 15.18 4.22
CA ARG A 106 -3.26 14.44 5.47
C ARG A 106 -4.41 14.70 6.45
N ILE A 107 -4.86 15.95 6.59
CA ILE A 107 -6.03 16.28 7.44
C ILE A 107 -7.27 15.58 6.89
N VAL A 108 -7.50 15.63 5.58
CA VAL A 108 -8.63 14.96 4.95
C VAL A 108 -8.51 13.43 5.09
N ALA A 109 -7.33 12.87 4.84
CA ALA A 109 -7.08 11.43 4.95
C ALA A 109 -7.44 10.91 6.35
N ARG A 110 -6.92 11.54 7.40
CA ARG A 110 -7.19 11.16 8.79
C ARG A 110 -8.67 11.17 9.13
N ARG A 111 -9.35 12.26 8.77
CA ARG A 111 -10.78 12.38 9.08
C ARG A 111 -11.62 11.36 8.31
N VAL A 112 -11.24 11.02 7.09
CA VAL A 112 -11.88 9.94 6.33
C VAL A 112 -11.57 8.60 6.96
N GLU A 113 -10.31 8.31 7.28
CA GLU A 113 -9.87 7.08 7.96
C GLU A 113 -10.63 6.87 9.27
N ASP A 114 -10.70 7.88 10.13
CA ASP A 114 -11.45 7.85 11.40
C ASP A 114 -12.94 7.56 11.18
N SER A 115 -13.51 8.05 10.08
CA SER A 115 -14.94 7.85 9.75
C SER A 115 -15.25 6.46 9.21
N ILE A 116 -14.25 5.77 8.63
CA ILE A 116 -14.43 4.47 7.98
C ILE A 116 -13.88 3.30 8.80
N GLU A 117 -12.93 3.53 9.71
CA GLU A 117 -12.15 2.47 10.39
C GLU A 117 -13.01 1.41 11.09
N ASP A 118 -14.06 1.82 11.80
CA ASP A 118 -14.98 0.90 12.50
C ASP A 118 -15.88 0.10 11.54
N LYS A 119 -15.97 0.53 10.27
CA LYS A 119 -16.82 -0.08 9.22
C LYS A 119 -16.02 -0.99 8.28
N LEU A 120 -14.69 -0.92 8.31
CA LEU A 120 -13.81 -1.71 7.47
C LEU A 120 -13.80 -3.18 7.87
N LYS A 121 -13.71 -4.07 6.88
CA LYS A 121 -13.61 -5.51 7.13
C LYS A 121 -12.29 -5.87 7.85
N PRO A 122 -12.31 -6.76 8.87
CA PRO A 122 -11.11 -7.15 9.62
C PRO A 122 -9.97 -7.75 8.78
N GLN A 123 -10.31 -8.34 7.63
CA GLN A 123 -9.41 -8.97 6.66
C GLN A 123 -8.48 -7.96 5.98
N GLN A 124 -8.91 -6.70 5.88
CA GLN A 124 -8.08 -5.64 5.36
C GLN A 124 -7.15 -5.14 6.47
N LYS A 125 -5.86 -5.45 6.32
CA LYS A 125 -4.79 -5.05 7.25
C LYS A 125 -3.90 -3.93 6.70
N ARG A 126 -3.87 -3.76 5.39
CA ARG A 126 -2.97 -2.82 4.72
C ARG A 126 -3.44 -1.39 4.91
N PHE A 127 -2.49 -0.48 5.17
CA PHE A 127 -2.71 0.96 5.39
C PHE A 127 -3.65 1.30 6.55
N ARG A 128 -3.83 0.38 7.51
CA ARG A 128 -4.62 0.65 8.72
C ARG A 128 -3.72 0.92 9.91
N PRO A 129 -4.11 1.85 10.80
CA PRO A 129 -3.35 2.11 12.01
C PRO A 129 -3.31 0.87 12.91
N GLY A 130 -2.12 0.55 13.41
CA GLY A 130 -1.92 -0.59 14.32
C GLY A 130 -2.04 -1.98 13.66
N GLN A 131 -2.06 -2.05 12.33
CA GLN A 131 -2.00 -3.30 11.58
C GLN A 131 -0.66 -3.41 10.83
N SER A 132 -0.20 -4.64 10.65
CA SER A 132 1.08 -4.96 10.03
C SER A 132 0.95 -6.14 9.08
N THR A 133 1.97 -6.33 8.23
CA THR A 133 2.05 -7.54 7.38
C THR A 133 2.18 -8.82 8.21
N LEU A 134 2.71 -8.73 9.44
CA LEU A 134 2.81 -9.83 10.39
C LEU A 134 1.43 -10.40 10.75
N ASP A 135 0.41 -9.53 10.90
CA ASP A 135 -0.94 -9.95 11.28
C ASP A 135 -1.54 -10.91 10.25
N THR A 136 -1.40 -10.58 8.96
CA THR A 136 -1.84 -11.45 7.86
C THR A 136 -1.06 -12.75 7.85
N LEU A 137 0.26 -12.71 8.07
CA LEU A 137 1.08 -13.93 8.15
C LEU A 137 0.64 -14.84 9.30
N MET A 138 0.34 -14.26 10.46
CA MET A 138 -0.19 -15.01 11.60
C MET A 138 -1.56 -15.63 11.29
N GLN A 139 -2.44 -14.90 10.60
CA GLN A 139 -3.74 -15.43 10.17
C GLN A 139 -3.61 -16.63 9.23
N VAL A 140 -2.73 -16.54 8.22
CA VAL A 140 -2.43 -17.64 7.30
C VAL A 140 -1.81 -18.83 8.04
N THR A 141 -0.83 -18.57 8.90
CA THR A 141 -0.15 -19.61 9.71
C THR A 141 -1.13 -20.32 10.63
N ARG A 142 -2.05 -19.58 11.26
CA ARG A 142 -3.10 -20.12 12.13
C ARG A 142 -4.02 -21.06 11.35
N HIS A 143 -4.41 -20.71 10.13
CA HIS A 143 -5.21 -21.59 9.27
C HIS A 143 -4.50 -22.90 8.97
N VAL A 144 -3.26 -22.80 8.52
CA VAL A 144 -2.44 -23.97 8.20
C VAL A 144 -2.25 -24.88 9.42
N ARG A 145 -2.13 -24.32 10.63
CA ARG A 145 -1.90 -25.08 11.88
C ARG A 145 -3.16 -25.67 12.51
N ARG A 146 -4.33 -25.06 12.30
CA ARG A 146 -5.61 -25.49 12.90
C ARG A 146 -6.41 -26.47 12.03
N ARG A 147 -5.88 -26.85 10.87
CA ARG A 147 -6.47 -27.88 10.01
C ARG A 147 -6.66 -29.19 10.79
N LYS A 148 -7.75 -29.89 10.54
CA LYS A 148 -7.99 -31.23 11.08
C LYS A 148 -7.23 -32.28 10.27
N ASP A 149 -7.11 -33.48 10.85
CA ASP A 149 -6.56 -34.62 10.12
C ASP A 149 -7.43 -34.93 8.89
N GLY A 150 -6.78 -35.16 7.75
CA GLY A 150 -7.45 -35.33 6.45
C GLY A 150 -7.72 -34.03 5.69
N GLU A 151 -7.69 -32.86 6.34
CA GLU A 151 -7.86 -31.56 5.67
C GLU A 151 -6.56 -31.07 5.01
N LYS A 152 -6.71 -30.36 3.90
CA LYS A 152 -5.65 -29.70 3.16
C LYS A 152 -5.92 -28.20 3.13
N THR A 153 -4.89 -27.40 3.38
CA THR A 153 -4.98 -25.93 3.26
C THR A 153 -4.24 -25.46 2.03
N ALA A 154 -4.91 -24.65 1.24
CA ALA A 154 -4.38 -23.97 0.08
C ALA A 154 -4.28 -22.47 0.34
N VAL A 155 -3.16 -21.89 -0.10
CA VAL A 155 -2.93 -20.44 -0.05
C VAL A 155 -2.57 -19.97 -1.45
N LYS A 156 -3.20 -18.89 -1.89
CA LYS A 156 -2.98 -18.22 -3.17
C LYS A 156 -2.62 -16.76 -2.92
N PHE A 157 -1.52 -16.31 -3.52
CA PHE A 157 -1.12 -14.90 -3.52
C PHE A 157 -1.42 -14.30 -4.89
N THR A 158 -2.00 -13.11 -4.92
CA THR A 158 -2.28 -12.35 -6.14
C THR A 158 -1.73 -10.96 -5.99
N ASP A 159 -0.76 -10.59 -6.82
CA ASP A 159 -0.22 -9.24 -6.83
C ASP A 159 -1.03 -8.30 -7.73
N SER A 160 -1.11 -7.04 -7.29
CA SER A 160 -1.74 -5.99 -8.09
C SER A 160 -0.66 -5.20 -8.81
N ALA A 161 -0.71 -5.17 -10.13
CA ALA A 161 0.20 -4.36 -10.93
C ALA A 161 -0.17 -2.88 -10.75
N ARG A 162 0.68 -2.14 -10.03
CA ARG A 162 0.59 -0.68 -9.85
C ARG A 162 -0.83 -0.21 -9.44
N PRO A 163 -1.33 -0.62 -8.26
CA PRO A 163 -2.71 -0.36 -7.86
C PRO A 163 -3.06 1.14 -7.83
N PHE A 164 -2.10 1.99 -7.45
CA PHE A 164 -2.33 3.44 -7.41
C PHE A 164 -2.44 4.09 -8.78
N ASP A 165 -1.84 3.53 -9.83
CA ASP A 165 -1.84 4.15 -11.16
C ASP A 165 -3.12 3.78 -11.94
N SER A 166 -3.70 2.61 -11.64
CA SER A 166 -4.78 2.01 -12.44
C SER A 166 -6.19 2.32 -11.93
N MET A 167 -6.36 2.68 -10.64
CA MET A 167 -7.67 2.83 -10.02
C MET A 167 -8.60 3.82 -10.72
N VAL A 168 -9.87 3.40 -10.90
CA VAL A 168 -10.93 4.26 -11.42
C VAL A 168 -11.45 5.20 -10.34
N ARG A 169 -11.35 6.51 -10.60
CA ARG A 169 -11.75 7.58 -9.67
C ARG A 169 -13.22 7.53 -9.27
N ALA A 170 -14.11 7.15 -10.20
CA ALA A 170 -15.54 7.02 -9.92
C ALA A 170 -15.82 5.95 -8.85
N CYS A 171 -15.11 4.82 -8.90
CA CYS A 171 -15.24 3.74 -7.93
C CYS A 171 -14.77 4.18 -6.54
N ILE A 172 -13.66 4.93 -6.49
CA ILE A 172 -13.15 5.51 -5.24
C ILE A 172 -14.20 6.45 -4.61
N VAL A 173 -14.73 7.41 -5.37
CA VAL A 173 -15.71 8.37 -4.86
C VAL A 173 -17.00 7.68 -4.39
N LYS A 174 -17.50 6.71 -5.18
CA LYS A 174 -18.67 5.90 -4.79
C LYS A 174 -18.42 5.12 -3.50
N GLY A 175 -17.21 4.57 -3.35
CA GLY A 175 -16.83 3.86 -2.14
C GLY A 175 -16.76 4.78 -0.92
N VAL A 176 -16.12 5.96 -1.02
CA VAL A 176 -16.04 6.93 0.10
C VAL A 176 -17.45 7.39 0.51
N LEU A 177 -18.33 7.63 -0.46
CA LEU A 177 -19.75 7.95 -0.22
C LEU A 177 -20.47 6.86 0.57
N SER A 178 -20.19 5.58 0.30
CA SER A 178 -20.85 4.45 0.97
C SER A 178 -20.55 4.35 2.47
N PHE A 179 -19.49 5.01 2.96
CA PHE A 179 -19.11 5.00 4.37
C PHE A 179 -19.74 6.14 5.19
N CYS A 180 -20.69 6.90 4.65
CA CYS A 180 -21.34 8.03 5.32
C CYS A 180 -20.36 9.10 5.82
N VAL A 181 -19.28 9.34 5.06
CA VAL A 181 -18.33 10.44 5.30
C VAL A 181 -19.01 11.79 5.05
N ALA A 182 -18.59 12.86 5.73
CA ALA A 182 -19.22 14.16 5.56
C ALA A 182 -19.08 14.68 4.11
N LYS A 183 -20.17 15.23 3.56
CA LYS A 183 -20.24 15.69 2.16
C LYS A 183 -19.06 16.57 1.71
N PRO A 184 -18.58 17.56 2.52
CA PRO A 184 -17.46 18.41 2.09
C PRO A 184 -16.15 17.63 1.94
N GLN A 185 -15.91 16.61 2.77
CA GLN A 185 -14.72 15.75 2.67
C GLN A 185 -14.79 14.85 1.43
N VAL A 186 -15.97 14.32 1.12
CA VAL A 186 -16.22 13.55 -0.10
C VAL A 186 -15.98 14.43 -1.32
N ALA A 187 -16.56 15.63 -1.34
CA ALA A 187 -16.40 16.58 -2.44
C ALA A 187 -14.93 16.98 -2.63
N TRP A 188 -14.23 17.26 -1.53
CA TRP A 188 -12.79 17.57 -1.57
C TRP A 188 -11.97 16.39 -2.10
N THR A 189 -12.23 15.16 -1.63
CA THR A 189 -11.58 13.93 -2.12
C THR A 189 -11.84 13.73 -3.62
N ALA A 190 -13.09 13.90 -4.07
CA ALA A 190 -13.43 13.81 -5.49
C ALA A 190 -12.74 14.91 -6.32
N GLY A 191 -12.70 16.13 -5.79
CA GLY A 191 -12.03 17.28 -6.39
C GLY A 191 -10.52 17.08 -6.48
N PHE A 192 -9.90 16.45 -5.46
CA PHE A 192 -8.49 16.10 -5.47
C PHE A 192 -8.22 15.07 -6.56
N LEU A 193 -9.03 14.03 -6.67
CA LEU A 193 -8.85 13.03 -7.72
C LEU A 193 -9.14 13.60 -9.12
N LYS A 194 -10.03 14.59 -9.27
CA LYS A 194 -10.43 15.14 -10.57
C LYS A 194 -9.48 16.21 -11.10
N GLY A 195 -9.11 16.11 -12.38
CA GLY A 195 -8.40 17.17 -13.09
C GLY A 195 -6.94 17.34 -12.65
N HIS A 196 -6.33 16.26 -12.18
CA HIS A 196 -4.89 16.23 -11.95
C HIS A 196 -4.14 16.35 -13.26
N ALA A 197 -3.17 17.26 -13.30
CA ALA A 197 -2.23 17.36 -14.40
C ALA A 197 -0.82 17.23 -13.88
N ALA A 198 0.02 16.53 -14.63
CA ALA A 198 1.41 16.33 -14.30
C ALA A 198 2.33 16.80 -15.42
N LYS A 199 3.53 17.23 -15.06
CA LYS A 199 4.67 17.29 -15.98
C LYS A 199 5.68 16.25 -15.54
N VAL A 200 6.28 15.54 -16.47
CA VAL A 200 7.37 14.61 -16.17
C VAL A 200 8.67 15.39 -16.16
N ARG A 201 9.47 15.23 -15.10
CA ARG A 201 10.79 15.83 -14.99
C ARG A 201 11.86 14.75 -15.07
N VAL A 202 12.71 14.83 -16.09
CA VAL A 202 13.92 14.02 -16.21
C VAL A 202 15.10 15.00 -16.18
N ASN A 203 15.99 14.82 -15.19
CA ASN A 203 17.05 15.77 -14.90
C ASN A 203 16.49 17.20 -14.68
N LYS A 204 16.87 18.14 -15.56
CA LYS A 204 16.45 19.55 -15.54
C LYS A 204 15.36 19.88 -16.58
N VAL A 205 14.93 18.89 -17.36
CA VAL A 205 13.96 19.08 -18.45
C VAL A 205 12.57 18.65 -17.99
N LEU A 206 11.57 19.47 -18.32
CA LEU A 206 10.16 19.20 -18.07
C LEU A 206 9.46 18.86 -19.38
N SER A 207 8.58 17.86 -19.34
CA SER A 207 7.68 17.55 -20.44
C SER A 207 6.57 18.58 -20.58
N GLU A 208 5.79 18.44 -21.65
CA GLU A 208 4.46 19.04 -21.75
C GLU A 208 3.54 18.54 -20.64
N LYS A 209 2.46 19.31 -20.42
CA LYS A 209 1.46 19.02 -19.40
C LYS A 209 0.58 17.86 -19.84
N ILE A 210 0.54 16.80 -19.05
CA ILE A 210 -0.29 15.62 -19.31
C ILE A 210 -1.45 15.61 -18.33
N GLY A 211 -2.67 15.45 -18.84
CA GLY A 211 -3.87 15.23 -18.04
C GLY A 211 -3.93 13.79 -17.53
N LEU A 212 -3.96 13.61 -16.21
CA LEU A 212 -4.14 12.29 -15.61
C LEU A 212 -5.63 12.00 -15.51
N THR A 213 -6.09 10.90 -16.09
CA THR A 213 -7.50 10.48 -16.07
C THR A 213 -7.79 9.38 -15.05
N ARG A 214 -6.77 8.61 -14.67
CA ARG A 214 -6.85 7.49 -13.73
C ARG A 214 -5.81 7.61 -12.62
N GLY A 215 -5.96 6.75 -11.62
CA GLY A 215 -5.03 6.62 -10.53
C GLY A 215 -5.03 7.79 -9.54
N VAL A 216 -4.14 7.64 -8.56
CA VAL A 216 -3.88 8.56 -7.47
C VAL A 216 -2.38 8.88 -7.48
N PRO A 217 -1.97 10.15 -7.30
CA PRO A 217 -0.56 10.50 -7.29
C PRO A 217 0.24 9.63 -6.29
N GLN A 218 1.30 8.97 -6.74
CA GLN A 218 2.14 8.18 -5.84
C GLN A 218 2.78 9.08 -4.78
N VAL A 219 2.85 8.60 -3.54
CA VAL A 219 3.35 9.36 -2.38
C VAL A 219 2.41 10.52 -1.95
N SER A 220 1.19 10.55 -2.48
CA SER A 220 0.09 11.36 -1.92
C SER A 220 -0.22 10.93 -0.48
N ALA A 221 -0.44 11.90 0.41
CA ALA A 221 -0.86 11.61 1.78
C ALA A 221 -2.30 11.08 1.84
N LEU A 222 -3.13 11.45 0.86
CA LEU A 222 -4.48 10.91 0.68
C LEU A 222 -4.49 9.55 -0.02
N GLY A 223 -3.40 9.18 -0.70
CA GLY A 223 -3.23 7.94 -1.47
C GLY A 223 -3.79 6.66 -0.82
N PRO A 224 -3.56 6.41 0.47
CA PRO A 224 -4.07 5.21 1.15
C PRO A 224 -5.60 5.08 1.20
N VAL A 225 -6.34 6.19 1.33
CA VAL A 225 -7.81 6.17 1.47
C VAL A 225 -8.52 5.55 0.25
N PRO A 226 -8.24 5.99 -0.99
CA PRO A 226 -8.72 5.33 -2.20
C PRO A 226 -8.45 3.82 -2.26
N PHE A 227 -7.27 3.40 -1.84
CA PHE A 227 -6.90 1.99 -1.81
C PHE A 227 -7.76 1.23 -0.80
N ILE A 228 -7.85 1.75 0.43
CA ILE A 228 -8.62 1.16 1.53
C ILE A 228 -10.08 0.93 1.12
N VAL A 229 -10.70 1.93 0.52
CA VAL A 229 -12.11 1.91 0.13
C VAL A 229 -12.36 0.94 -1.03
N THR A 230 -11.50 0.95 -2.05
CA THR A 230 -11.63 0.08 -3.21
C THR A 230 -11.48 -1.39 -2.81
N VAL A 231 -10.52 -1.65 -1.92
CA VAL A 231 -10.25 -2.99 -1.41
C VAL A 231 -11.38 -3.52 -0.54
N ASP A 232 -11.95 -2.70 0.34
CA ASP A 232 -13.04 -3.12 1.24
C ASP A 232 -14.27 -3.59 0.45
N SER A 233 -14.61 -2.91 -0.65
CA SER A 233 -15.67 -3.34 -1.57
C SER A 233 -15.43 -4.74 -2.12
N LEU A 234 -14.19 -5.05 -2.50
CA LEU A 234 -13.82 -6.36 -3.00
C LEU A 234 -13.81 -7.42 -1.88
N SER A 235 -13.28 -7.09 -0.70
CA SER A 235 -13.31 -8.00 0.45
C SER A 235 -14.74 -8.30 0.89
N LYS A 236 -15.70 -7.36 0.79
CA LYS A 236 -17.13 -7.64 0.99
C LYS A 236 -17.67 -8.70 0.03
N ARG A 237 -17.30 -8.64 -1.25
CA ARG A 237 -17.72 -9.64 -2.26
C ARG A 237 -17.07 -11.00 -2.04
N LEU A 238 -15.79 -11.04 -1.69
CA LEU A 238 -15.06 -12.28 -1.41
C LEU A 238 -15.60 -13.00 -0.17
N ASN A 239 -16.01 -12.26 0.86
CA ASN A 239 -16.63 -12.84 2.06
C ASN A 239 -17.99 -13.52 1.78
N CYS A 240 -18.61 -13.27 0.63
CA CYS A 240 -19.81 -14.00 0.21
C CYS A 240 -19.51 -15.41 -0.34
N ILE A 241 -18.24 -15.74 -0.59
CA ILE A 241 -17.81 -17.06 -1.05
C ILE A 241 -17.57 -17.94 0.18
N PRO A 242 -18.37 -19.01 0.40
CA PRO A 242 -18.20 -19.89 1.55
C PRO A 242 -16.80 -20.50 1.59
N VAL A 243 -16.26 -20.72 2.79
CA VAL A 243 -14.94 -21.37 3.04
C VAL A 243 -13.72 -20.53 2.59
N LEU A 244 -13.91 -19.56 1.69
CA LEU A 244 -12.85 -18.64 1.28
C LEU A 244 -12.55 -17.64 2.38
N GLN A 245 -11.27 -17.52 2.72
CA GLN A 245 -10.78 -16.40 3.52
C GLN A 245 -9.85 -15.54 2.69
N ASP A 246 -10.01 -14.22 2.82
CA ASP A 246 -9.13 -13.25 2.21
C ASP A 246 -8.31 -12.49 3.26
N GLY A 247 -7.19 -11.94 2.81
CA GLY A 247 -6.33 -11.05 3.59
C GLY A 247 -5.37 -10.32 2.66
N PHE A 248 -4.63 -9.36 3.22
CA PHE A 248 -3.64 -8.60 2.45
C PHE A 248 -2.24 -8.83 2.98
N PHE A 249 -1.33 -9.25 2.11
CA PHE A 249 0.07 -9.37 2.45
C PHE A 249 0.90 -8.54 1.49
N ALA A 250 1.57 -7.51 2.02
CA ALA A 250 2.40 -6.62 1.24
C ALA A 250 1.63 -5.97 0.07
N ASP A 251 2.18 -6.05 -1.15
CA ASP A 251 1.59 -5.51 -2.36
C ASP A 251 0.46 -6.38 -2.95
N GLY A 252 0.31 -7.60 -2.43
CA GLY A 252 -0.64 -8.60 -2.91
C GLY A 252 -1.77 -8.93 -1.94
N ARG A 253 -2.82 -9.53 -2.49
CA ARG A 253 -3.90 -10.17 -1.75
C ARG A 253 -3.57 -11.65 -1.54
N THR A 254 -3.97 -12.17 -0.39
CA THR A 254 -3.87 -13.59 -0.05
C THR A 254 -5.28 -14.17 0.05
N MET A 255 -5.49 -15.31 -0.59
CA MET A 255 -6.70 -16.13 -0.45
C MET A 255 -6.33 -17.47 0.17
N VAL A 256 -7.13 -17.94 1.12
CA VAL A 256 -6.92 -19.19 1.85
C VAL A 256 -8.21 -20.01 1.81
N SER A 257 -8.08 -21.31 1.54
CA SER A 257 -9.18 -22.26 1.62
C SER A 257 -8.68 -23.55 2.27
N THR A 258 -9.49 -24.17 3.13
CA THR A 258 -9.17 -25.45 3.78
C THR A 258 -10.34 -26.41 3.64
N SER A 259 -10.08 -27.62 3.15
CA SER A 259 -11.08 -28.69 3.05
C SER A 259 -10.38 -30.06 2.94
N ALA A 260 -11.10 -31.15 3.23
CA ALA A 260 -10.65 -32.50 2.94
C ALA A 260 -10.64 -32.79 1.43
N ASP A 261 -11.55 -32.17 0.67
CA ASP A 261 -11.66 -32.32 -0.78
C ASP A 261 -10.84 -31.25 -1.52
N LEU A 262 -9.92 -31.69 -2.39
CA LEU A 262 -9.12 -30.82 -3.24
C LEU A 262 -9.98 -30.09 -4.29
N SER A 263 -11.06 -30.71 -4.76
CA SER A 263 -11.94 -30.13 -5.79
C SER A 263 -12.70 -28.94 -5.23
N GLU A 264 -13.17 -29.03 -3.97
CA GLU A 264 -13.77 -27.91 -3.26
C GLU A 264 -12.78 -26.74 -3.08
N ILE A 265 -11.53 -27.02 -2.70
CA ILE A 265 -10.48 -26.00 -2.58
C ILE A 265 -10.26 -25.30 -3.92
N GLN A 266 -10.14 -26.07 -5.01
CA GLN A 266 -9.95 -25.53 -6.34
C GLN A 266 -11.11 -24.62 -6.74
N ARG A 267 -12.34 -25.11 -6.60
CA ARG A 267 -13.55 -24.35 -6.91
C ARG A 267 -13.62 -23.05 -6.12
N THR A 268 -13.30 -23.10 -4.83
CA THR A 268 -13.37 -21.94 -3.92
C THR A 268 -12.35 -20.87 -4.27
N ILE A 269 -11.08 -21.26 -4.49
CA ILE A 269 -10.04 -20.32 -4.92
C ILE A 269 -10.34 -19.78 -6.32
N GLN A 270 -10.86 -20.62 -7.22
CA GLN A 270 -11.25 -20.21 -8.57
C GLN A 270 -12.38 -19.19 -8.56
N GLN A 271 -13.39 -19.37 -7.70
CA GLN A 271 -14.45 -18.39 -7.48
C GLN A 271 -13.90 -17.07 -6.92
N GLY A 272 -12.95 -17.13 -5.98
CA GLY A 272 -12.28 -15.95 -5.43
C GLY A 272 -11.48 -15.17 -6.49
N LEU A 273 -10.76 -15.90 -7.35
CA LEU A 273 -10.04 -15.32 -8.50
C LEU A 273 -11.01 -14.67 -9.49
N GLY A 274 -12.08 -15.37 -9.88
CA GLY A 274 -13.11 -14.84 -10.78
C GLY A 274 -13.81 -13.60 -10.23
N CYS A 275 -14.07 -13.56 -8.92
CA CYS A 275 -14.61 -12.38 -8.26
C CYS A 275 -13.61 -11.22 -8.29
N SER A 276 -12.32 -11.51 -8.10
CA SER A 276 -11.27 -10.49 -8.13
C SER A 276 -11.02 -9.94 -9.52
N THR A 277 -11.04 -10.76 -10.56
CA THR A 277 -10.91 -10.32 -11.96
C THR A 277 -12.12 -9.49 -12.40
N ARG A 278 -13.34 -9.90 -12.04
CA ARG A 278 -14.55 -9.10 -12.32
C ARG A 278 -14.55 -7.77 -11.59
N CYS A 279 -14.17 -7.74 -10.31
CA CYS A 279 -14.08 -6.49 -9.58
C CYS A 279 -12.93 -5.61 -10.09
N SER A 280 -11.84 -6.24 -10.56
CA SER A 280 -10.75 -5.57 -11.24
C SER A 280 -11.21 -4.92 -12.54
N SER A 281 -11.99 -5.56 -13.39
CA SER A 281 -12.51 -4.90 -14.61
C SER A 281 -13.46 -3.74 -14.30
N GLU A 282 -14.23 -3.82 -13.21
CA GLU A 282 -15.12 -2.74 -12.75
C GLU A 282 -14.36 -1.54 -12.14
N CYS A 283 -13.24 -1.78 -11.42
CA CYS A 283 -12.51 -0.74 -10.67
C CYS A 283 -11.08 -0.46 -11.18
N TYR A 284 -10.64 -1.15 -12.25
CA TYR A 284 -9.28 -1.28 -12.79
C TYR A 284 -8.18 -1.36 -11.73
N VAL A 285 -8.11 -2.48 -11.02
CA VAL A 285 -6.90 -2.87 -10.26
C VAL A 285 -6.29 -4.06 -10.98
N GLU A 286 -5.36 -3.81 -11.91
CA GLU A 286 -4.75 -4.83 -12.75
C GLU A 286 -4.18 -5.96 -11.89
N VAL A 287 -4.71 -7.18 -12.06
CA VAL A 287 -4.23 -8.37 -11.35
C VAL A 287 -3.07 -8.92 -12.16
N SER A 288 -1.87 -8.91 -11.59
CA SER A 288 -0.70 -9.52 -12.25
C SER A 288 -0.88 -11.04 -12.23
N ALA A 289 -0.95 -11.65 -13.41
CA ALA A 289 -1.02 -13.10 -13.57
C ALA A 289 0.28 -13.83 -13.19
N VAL A 290 1.39 -13.09 -13.01
CA VAL A 290 2.76 -13.61 -13.09
C VAL A 290 3.35 -14.13 -11.77
N GLU A 291 2.79 -13.82 -10.59
CA GLU A 291 3.34 -14.28 -9.30
C GLU A 291 2.34 -15.07 -8.47
N THR A 292 1.59 -15.94 -9.14
CA THR A 292 0.46 -16.61 -8.51
C THR A 292 0.84 -17.96 -7.90
N GLU A 293 1.65 -17.98 -6.84
CA GLU A 293 2.09 -19.21 -6.19
C GLU A 293 0.98 -19.89 -5.36
N TYR A 294 0.92 -21.23 -5.44
CA TYR A 294 0.01 -22.11 -4.70
C TYR A 294 0.82 -23.08 -3.83
N LYS A 295 0.36 -23.32 -2.59
CA LYS A 295 0.90 -24.41 -1.76
C LYS A 295 -0.18 -25.15 -0.98
N PRO A 296 -0.29 -26.49 -1.15
CA PRO A 296 -1.00 -27.35 -0.21
C PRO A 296 -0.10 -27.63 1.00
N PHE A 297 -0.60 -27.34 2.20
CA PHE A 297 0.04 -27.83 3.44
C PHE A 297 -0.62 -29.14 3.86
N GLY A 298 0.18 -30.21 4.02
CA GLY A 298 -0.29 -31.53 4.50
C GLY A 298 -0.38 -32.65 3.45
N ALA A 299 -0.08 -32.40 2.18
CA ALA A 299 -0.06 -33.45 1.15
C ALA A 299 1.35 -34.03 0.93
N GLN A 300 1.50 -35.36 1.00
CA GLN A 300 2.62 -36.06 0.37
C GLN A 300 2.40 -36.03 -1.15
N ALA A 301 3.32 -35.41 -1.88
CA ALA A 301 3.44 -35.34 -3.34
C ALA A 301 2.16 -35.06 -4.19
N THR A 302 2.18 -33.90 -4.87
CA THR A 302 1.71 -33.71 -6.27
C THR A 302 0.29 -34.12 -6.65
N LYS A 303 -0.72 -33.36 -6.21
CA LYS A 303 -1.89 -33.06 -7.07
C LYS A 303 -2.00 -31.55 -7.22
N LEU A 304 -1.65 -31.06 -8.40
CA LEU A 304 -1.72 -29.64 -8.79
C LEU A 304 -3.19 -29.23 -8.92
N LEU A 305 -3.56 -28.10 -8.32
CA LEU A 305 -4.85 -27.47 -8.64
C LEU A 305 -4.73 -26.79 -10.01
N SER A 306 -5.69 -27.02 -10.89
CA SER A 306 -5.82 -26.27 -12.14
C SER A 306 -6.62 -25.00 -11.88
N LEU A 307 -5.94 -23.85 -11.85
CA LEU A 307 -6.57 -22.54 -11.67
C LEU A 307 -6.41 -21.71 -12.95
N LYS A 308 -7.48 -21.07 -13.39
CA LYS A 308 -7.50 -20.15 -14.53
C LYS A 308 -7.64 -18.71 -14.02
N ALA A 309 -6.88 -17.78 -14.58
CA ALA A 309 -7.04 -16.36 -14.29
C ALA A 309 -7.24 -15.63 -15.63
N GLY A 310 -8.51 -15.45 -16.04
CA GLY A 310 -8.83 -14.99 -17.39
C GLY A 310 -8.89 -16.13 -18.40
N GLU A 311 -8.49 -15.88 -19.65
CA GLU A 311 -8.46 -16.88 -20.73
C GLU A 311 -7.26 -17.84 -20.63
N ASP A 312 -6.23 -17.49 -19.86
CA ASP A 312 -5.04 -18.31 -19.70
C ASP A 312 -5.18 -19.37 -18.59
N ALA A 313 -4.92 -20.63 -18.95
CA ALA A 313 -4.82 -21.72 -18.01
C ALA A 313 -3.40 -21.77 -17.42
N HIS A 314 -3.28 -21.63 -16.09
CA HIS A 314 -1.99 -21.68 -15.43
C HIS A 314 -1.80 -22.99 -14.67
N HIS A 315 -0.81 -23.79 -15.10
CA HIS A 315 -0.25 -24.87 -14.30
C HIS A 315 0.87 -24.29 -13.42
N MET A 316 0.61 -24.11 -12.13
CA MET A 316 1.53 -23.38 -11.24
C MET A 316 2.45 -24.34 -10.46
N LEU A 317 3.74 -24.38 -10.83
CA LEU A 317 4.80 -25.08 -10.08
C LEU A 317 5.76 -24.03 -9.46
N GLY A 318 5.77 -23.91 -8.14
CA GLY A 318 6.69 -23.01 -7.42
C GLY A 318 7.27 -23.66 -6.16
N ARG A 319 8.57 -23.98 -6.16
CA ARG A 319 9.30 -24.39 -4.95
C ARG A 319 9.51 -23.17 -4.04
N ALA A 320 8.52 -22.91 -3.20
CA ALA A 320 8.56 -21.96 -2.07
C ALA A 320 8.39 -20.47 -2.37
N PRO A 321 7.18 -19.91 -2.12
CA PRO A 321 6.95 -18.49 -2.29
C PRO A 321 7.78 -17.73 -1.27
N LYS A 322 8.52 -16.75 -1.79
CA LYS A 322 9.14 -15.71 -0.98
C LYS A 322 8.10 -14.64 -0.73
N LEU A 323 7.74 -14.48 0.53
CA LEU A 323 6.70 -13.59 0.99
C LEU A 323 7.37 -12.39 1.69
N LEU A 324 7.57 -11.25 1.01
CA LEU A 324 8.44 -10.16 1.49
C LEU A 324 9.84 -10.65 1.94
N GLY A 325 10.44 -11.56 1.15
CA GLY A 325 11.71 -12.20 1.50
C GLY A 325 11.60 -13.39 2.47
N LEU A 326 10.39 -13.70 2.97
CA LEU A 326 10.14 -14.84 3.87
C LEU A 326 9.79 -16.11 3.08
N ALA A 327 10.67 -17.11 3.11
CA ALA A 327 10.43 -18.38 2.42
C ALA A 327 9.52 -19.30 3.25
N VAL A 328 8.26 -19.48 2.84
CA VAL A 328 7.31 -20.33 3.58
C VAL A 328 7.49 -21.80 3.20
N GLN A 329 7.70 -22.69 4.18
CA GLN A 329 7.99 -24.12 3.94
C GLN A 329 6.79 -25.05 4.15
N PRO A 330 6.72 -26.21 3.45
CA PRO A 330 5.58 -27.14 3.50
C PRO A 330 5.35 -27.83 4.85
N HIS A 331 6.35 -27.83 5.73
CA HIS A 331 6.28 -28.43 7.06
C HIS A 331 6.34 -27.30 8.07
N ALA A 332 5.66 -27.43 9.21
CA ALA A 332 5.38 -26.39 10.20
C ALA A 332 6.60 -25.69 10.84
N ARG A 333 7.80 -25.88 10.30
CA ARG A 333 9.08 -25.29 10.72
C ARG A 333 9.56 -24.31 9.64
N ALA A 334 9.83 -23.08 10.03
CA ALA A 334 10.45 -22.05 9.18
C ALA A 334 11.97 -22.29 8.96
N ALA A 335 12.43 -23.54 9.01
CA ALA A 335 13.84 -23.88 9.14
C ALA A 335 14.70 -23.36 7.98
N LYS A 336 14.25 -23.47 6.73
CA LYS A 336 14.97 -22.89 5.57
C LYS A 336 14.94 -21.37 5.54
N HIS A 337 13.87 -20.72 6.01
CA HIS A 337 13.87 -19.26 6.10
C HIS A 337 14.85 -18.77 7.17
N VAL A 338 14.86 -19.42 8.34
CA VAL A 338 15.85 -19.15 9.40
C VAL A 338 17.27 -19.43 8.90
N MET A 339 17.50 -20.53 8.17
CA MET A 339 18.80 -20.81 7.53
C MET A 339 19.17 -19.74 6.49
N CYS A 340 18.22 -19.31 5.65
CA CYS A 340 18.46 -18.30 4.61
C CYS A 340 18.71 -16.91 5.21
N MET A 341 18.01 -16.54 6.29
CA MET A 341 18.29 -15.32 7.05
C MET A 341 19.63 -15.40 7.80
N LYS A 342 19.96 -16.56 8.40
CA LYS A 342 21.29 -16.78 8.99
C LYS A 342 22.41 -16.73 7.95
N ALA A 343 22.13 -17.15 6.72
CA ALA A 343 23.04 -17.07 5.58
C ALA A 343 23.00 -15.70 4.86
N GLN A 344 22.15 -14.76 5.30
CA GLN A 344 22.14 -13.36 4.90
C GLN A 344 22.74 -12.46 6.01
N PRO A 345 24.01 -12.62 6.42
CA PRO A 345 24.68 -11.50 7.05
C PRO A 345 24.82 -10.43 5.95
N GLY A 346 24.11 -9.31 6.09
CA GLY A 346 24.39 -8.11 5.31
C GLY A 346 25.79 -7.56 5.64
N THR A 347 26.21 -6.49 5.00
CA THR A 347 27.44 -5.77 5.37
C THR A 347 27.40 -5.20 6.79
N ARG A 348 26.22 -5.05 7.42
CA ARG A 348 26.05 -4.39 8.72
C ARG A 348 26.68 -5.12 9.92
N PRO A 349 26.56 -6.45 10.12
CA PRO A 349 27.27 -7.16 11.18
C PRO A 349 28.79 -7.17 10.98
N LEU A 350 29.27 -7.19 9.74
CA LEU A 350 30.69 -7.02 9.38
C LEU A 350 31.19 -5.60 9.66
N GLN A 351 30.35 -4.59 9.41
CA GLN A 351 30.62 -3.19 9.77
C GLN A 351 30.61 -2.99 11.29
N LEU A 352 29.67 -3.62 12.00
CA LEU A 352 29.61 -3.60 13.48
C LEU A 352 30.80 -4.33 14.10
N SER A 353 31.24 -5.46 13.54
CA SER A 353 32.44 -6.16 14.03
C SER A 353 33.74 -5.40 13.75
N ALA A 354 33.81 -4.68 12.63
CA ALA A 354 34.93 -3.78 12.32
C ALA A 354 35.01 -2.58 13.27
N VAL A 355 33.88 -2.06 13.74
CA VAL A 355 33.81 -0.94 14.69
C VAL A 355 33.96 -1.39 16.15
N ALA A 356 33.55 -2.62 16.48
CA ALA A 356 33.56 -3.16 17.84
C ALA A 356 34.90 -3.82 18.27
N ALA A 357 35.98 -3.68 17.48
CA ALA A 357 37.27 -4.27 17.81
C ALA A 357 37.84 -3.70 19.14
N PRO A 358 38.10 -4.53 20.17
CA PRO A 358 38.35 -4.08 21.53
C PRO A 358 39.74 -3.50 21.81
N LYS A 359 40.61 -3.36 20.78
CA LYS A 359 41.97 -2.84 20.96
C LYS A 359 42.28 -1.76 19.92
N ARG A 360 42.25 -0.50 20.40
CA ARG A 360 42.68 0.75 19.75
C ARG A 360 42.14 0.96 18.32
N GLY A 361 41.09 1.78 18.21
CA GLY A 361 40.67 2.63 17.07
C GLY A 361 40.77 2.06 15.64
N PRO A 362 39.76 2.26 14.78
CA PRO A 362 39.80 1.69 13.44
C PRO A 362 40.99 2.23 12.64
N ASN A 363 41.80 1.33 12.07
CA ASN A 363 42.96 1.74 11.27
C ASN A 363 42.50 2.39 9.95
N ARG A 364 43.41 3.07 9.25
CA ARG A 364 43.12 3.81 8.00
C ARG A 364 42.48 2.94 6.91
N GLU A 365 42.84 1.67 6.81
CA GLU A 365 42.28 0.72 5.82
C GLU A 365 40.87 0.29 6.19
N GLN A 366 40.59 0.08 7.48
CA GLN A 366 39.26 -0.24 8.00
C GLN A 366 38.30 0.95 7.84
N LEU A 367 38.76 2.18 8.09
CA LEU A 367 37.99 3.40 7.83
C LEU A 367 37.74 3.59 6.33
N ARG A 368 38.71 3.27 5.47
CA ARG A 368 38.56 3.37 4.02
C ARG A 368 37.56 2.35 3.48
N ALA A 369 37.61 1.11 3.96
CA ALA A 369 36.63 0.07 3.63
C ALA A 369 35.23 0.43 4.14
N PHE A 370 35.13 1.03 5.34
CA PHE A 370 33.87 1.50 5.90
C PHE A 370 33.27 2.66 5.07
N CYS A 371 34.08 3.65 4.67
CA CYS A 371 33.64 4.76 3.83
C CYS A 371 33.27 4.33 2.41
N LEU A 372 34.00 3.36 1.83
CA LEU A 372 33.67 2.80 0.52
C LEU A 372 32.40 1.95 0.54
N ALA A 373 32.04 1.38 1.69
CA ALA A 373 30.80 0.63 1.88
C ALA A 373 29.58 1.49 2.26
N LEU A 374 29.75 2.81 2.42
CA LEU A 374 28.68 3.79 2.70
C LEU A 374 28.19 4.54 1.46
N VAL A 375 28.88 4.41 0.32
CA VAL A 375 28.46 4.84 -1.02
C VAL A 375 27.81 3.67 -1.72
#